data_AF-A0A535V4E0-F1
#
_entry.id   AF-A0A535V4E0-F1
#
_cell.length_a   1.000
_cell.length_b   1.000
_cell.length_c   1.000
_cell.angle_alpha   90.00
_cell.angle_beta   90.00
_cell.angle_gamma   90.00
#
_symmetry.space_group_name_H-M   'P 1'
#
loop_
_entity.id
_entity.type
_entity.pdbx_description
1 polymer ?
#
loop_
_entity_poly.entity_id
_entity_poly.type
_entity_poly.pdbx_seq_one_letter_code
_entity_poly.pdbx_strand_id
1 'polypeptide(L)'
;METLRQKARVLSLAWLHQIADAAVDTQSIPVMQQHIRDLEQAISDLREAQAENAGAIAGLNRQISQLHQQEATLNTQADALLQLNPPREDLAVTVEQRLQEVESSLTPLNNQLEKAQAIQAQYEQVMSALEAKHTAMMRQLQTLQSLDTSANAEERAA
;
A
#
# COMPACT_ATOMS: atom_id res chain seq x y z
N MET A 1 -12.84 9.36 -12.38
CA MET A 1 -12.57 9.44 -10.94
C MET A 1 -11.13 9.05 -10.74
N GLU A 2 -10.27 9.96 -10.28
CA GLU A 2 -8.92 9.57 -9.85
C GLU A 2 -9.06 8.63 -8.65
N THR A 3 -8.50 7.43 -8.78
CA THR A 3 -8.52 6.45 -7.70
C THR A 3 -7.69 6.96 -6.51
N LEU A 4 -8.07 6.62 -5.27
CA LEU A 4 -7.30 6.96 -4.05
C LEU A 4 -5.82 6.56 -4.18
N ARG A 5 -5.54 5.47 -4.90
CA ARG A 5 -4.21 4.97 -5.27
C ARG A 5 -3.45 5.90 -6.23
N GLN A 6 -4.14 6.52 -7.20
CA GLN A 6 -3.56 7.59 -8.02
C GLN A 6 -3.28 8.83 -7.19
N LYS A 7 -4.15 9.20 -6.25
CA LYS A 7 -3.89 10.30 -5.33
C LYS A 7 -2.68 10.05 -4.43
N ALA A 8 -2.55 8.87 -3.82
CA ALA A 8 -1.39 8.52 -2.99
C ALA A 8 -0.08 8.48 -3.80
N ARG A 9 -0.13 7.98 -5.04
CA ARG A 9 1.01 7.98 -5.96
C ARG A 9 1.39 9.38 -6.43
N VAL A 10 0.40 10.23 -6.73
CA VAL A 10 0.62 11.63 -7.11
C VAL A 10 1.13 12.43 -5.92
N LEU A 11 0.62 12.20 -4.71
CA LEU A 11 1.09 12.87 -3.48
C LEU A 11 2.52 12.45 -3.13
N SER A 12 2.87 11.17 -3.22
CA SER A 12 4.24 10.71 -2.97
C SER A 12 5.25 11.18 -4.03
N LEU A 13 4.87 11.16 -5.32
CA LEU A 13 5.71 11.70 -6.42
C LEU A 13 5.84 13.23 -6.37
N ALA A 14 4.76 13.94 -6.04
CA ALA A 14 4.77 15.38 -5.85
C ALA A 14 5.64 15.77 -4.65
N TRP A 15 5.57 14.99 -3.56
CA TRP A 15 6.40 15.24 -2.39
C TRP A 15 7.87 14.96 -2.68
N LEU A 16 8.21 13.84 -3.35
CA LEU A 16 9.57 13.53 -3.80
C LEU A 16 10.19 14.65 -4.65
N HIS A 17 9.42 15.26 -5.55
CA HIS A 17 9.88 16.43 -6.31
C HIS A 17 10.02 17.69 -5.43
N GLN A 18 9.09 17.95 -4.50
CA GLN A 18 9.20 19.08 -3.57
C GLN A 18 10.40 18.97 -2.62
N ILE A 19 10.90 17.76 -2.30
CA ILE A 19 12.12 17.59 -1.49
C ILE A 19 13.36 18.11 -2.23
N ALA A 20 13.42 17.93 -3.55
CA ALA A 20 14.55 18.39 -4.34
C ALA A 20 14.67 19.92 -4.32
N ASP A 21 13.53 20.63 -4.29
CA ASP A 21 13.49 22.09 -4.29
C ASP A 21 13.53 22.72 -2.89
N ALA A 22 12.99 22.06 -1.85
CA ALA A 22 12.89 22.64 -0.50
C ALA A 22 14.21 22.68 0.30
N ALA A 23 15.29 22.06 -0.20
CA ALA A 23 16.61 22.18 0.42
C ALA A 23 17.18 23.61 0.37
N VAL A 24 16.61 24.48 -0.47
CA VAL A 24 17.13 25.83 -0.73
C VAL A 24 16.49 26.91 0.17
N ASP A 25 15.31 26.67 0.77
CA ASP A 25 14.49 27.75 1.36
C ASP A 25 14.04 27.54 2.84
N THR A 26 14.77 26.72 3.60
CA THR A 26 14.50 26.47 5.04
C THR A 26 15.08 27.53 5.98
N GLN A 27 14.99 28.82 5.62
CA GLN A 27 15.64 29.90 6.37
C GLN A 27 14.94 30.31 7.69
N SER A 28 13.79 29.73 8.05
CA SER A 28 13.08 30.11 9.28
C SER A 28 12.40 28.96 10.02
N ILE A 29 12.42 29.04 11.36
CA ILE A 29 11.78 28.09 12.28
C ILE A 29 10.29 27.84 11.96
N PRO A 30 9.45 28.88 11.69
CA PRO A 30 8.03 28.66 11.39
C PRO A 30 7.78 27.88 10.10
N VAL A 31 8.60 28.11 9.05
CA VAL A 31 8.51 27.39 7.78
C VAL A 31 8.87 25.92 7.98
N MET A 32 9.93 25.64 8.74
CA MET A 32 10.33 24.26 9.07
C MET A 32 9.26 23.52 9.87
N GLN A 33 8.63 24.19 10.84
CA GLN A 33 7.50 23.63 11.60
C GLN A 33 6.30 23.32 10.71
N GLN A 34 6.00 24.17 9.71
CA GLN A 34 4.94 23.90 8.75
C GLN A 34 5.25 22.67 7.89
N HIS A 35 6.47 22.57 7.37
CA HIS A 35 6.87 21.40 6.59
C HIS A 35 6.84 20.10 7.40
N ILE A 36 7.16 20.15 8.70
CA ILE A 36 7.02 18.99 9.59
C ILE A 36 5.54 18.58 9.70
N ARG A 37 4.62 19.54 9.88
CA ARG A 37 3.18 19.26 9.91
C ARG A 37 2.66 18.68 8.59
N ASP A 38 3.09 19.25 7.46
CA ASP A 38 2.70 18.75 6.13
C ASP A 38 3.21 17.31 5.91
N LEU A 39 4.41 17.01 6.41
CA LEU A 39 4.99 15.67 6.37
C LEU A 39 4.27 14.69 7.29
N GLU A 40 3.88 15.11 8.49
CA GLU A 40 3.06 14.30 9.41
C GLU A 40 1.71 13.96 8.78
N GLN A 41 1.07 14.92 8.09
CA GLN A 41 -0.16 14.68 7.35
C GLN A 41 0.07 13.67 6.21
N ALA A 42 1.13 13.85 5.42
CA ALA A 42 1.46 12.92 4.33
C ALA A 42 1.74 11.49 4.84
N ILE A 43 2.41 11.35 6.00
CA ILE A 43 2.61 10.06 6.67
C ILE A 43 1.26 9.45 7.08
N SER A 44 0.35 10.24 7.66
CA SER A 44 -0.98 9.77 8.05
C SER A 44 -1.79 9.28 6.86
N ASP A 45 -1.83 10.07 5.78
CA ASP A 45 -2.55 9.73 4.55
C ASP A 45 -2.00 8.45 3.90
N LEU A 46 -0.68 8.30 3.92
CA LEU A 46 -0.03 7.10 3.39
C LEU A 46 -0.34 5.86 4.26
N ARG A 47 -0.41 6.00 5.58
CA ARG A 47 -0.81 4.90 6.48
C ARG A 47 -2.24 4.44 6.22
N GLU A 48 -3.15 5.38 5.99
CA GLU A 48 -4.54 5.06 5.64
C GLU A 48 -4.61 4.32 4.31
N ALA A 49 -3.96 4.84 3.26
CA ALA A 49 -3.89 4.18 1.95
C ALA A 49 -3.25 2.78 2.00
N GLN A 50 -2.25 2.60 2.87
CA GLN A 50 -1.61 1.31 3.13
C GLN A 50 -2.59 0.33 3.80
N ALA A 51 -3.36 0.78 4.80
CA ALA A 51 -4.35 -0.03 5.48
C ALA A 51 -5.49 -0.47 4.54
N GLU A 52 -5.97 0.44 3.69
CA GLU A 52 -6.97 0.12 2.66
C GLU A 52 -6.45 -0.94 1.68
N ASN A 53 -5.21 -0.79 1.21
CA ASN A 53 -4.58 -1.74 0.29
C ASN A 53 -4.35 -3.11 0.95
N ALA A 54 -3.96 -3.14 2.22
CA ALA A 54 -3.86 -4.38 3.00
C ALA A 54 -5.23 -5.06 3.14
N GLY A 55 -6.30 -4.30 3.35
CA GLY A 55 -7.67 -4.79 3.35
C GLY A 55 -8.09 -5.40 2.01
N ALA A 56 -7.72 -4.75 0.90
CA ALA A 56 -7.97 -5.27 -0.45
C ALA A 56 -7.20 -6.58 -0.70
N ILE A 57 -5.94 -6.68 -0.29
CA ILE A 57 -5.14 -7.91 -0.35
C ILE A 57 -5.81 -9.03 0.43
N ALA A 58 -6.26 -8.77 1.66
CA ALA A 58 -6.97 -9.75 2.47
C ALA A 58 -8.30 -10.18 1.84
N GLY A 59 -9.00 -9.27 1.16
CA GLY A 59 -10.19 -9.58 0.36
C GLY A 59 -9.88 -10.53 -0.79
N LEU A 60 -8.86 -10.21 -1.59
CA LEU A 60 -8.43 -11.03 -2.73
C LEU A 60 -7.97 -12.42 -2.29
N ASN A 61 -7.15 -12.52 -1.23
CA ASN A 61 -6.71 -13.81 -0.69
C ASN A 61 -7.89 -14.69 -0.25
N ARG A 62 -8.92 -14.10 0.36
CA ARG A 62 -10.14 -14.83 0.74
C ARG A 62 -10.89 -15.34 -0.50
N GLN A 63 -11.06 -14.51 -1.52
CA GLN A 63 -11.73 -14.92 -2.77
C GLN A 63 -10.96 -16.03 -3.48
N ILE A 64 -9.64 -15.91 -3.60
CA ILE A 64 -8.77 -16.94 -4.20
C ILE A 64 -8.88 -18.25 -3.41
N SER A 65 -8.83 -18.19 -2.07
CA SER A 65 -8.97 -19.37 -1.22
C SER A 65 -10.32 -20.06 -1.38
N GLN A 66 -11.41 -19.28 -1.51
CA GLN A 66 -12.75 -19.82 -1.75
C GLN A 66 -12.85 -20.52 -3.12
N LEU A 67 -12.25 -19.93 -4.17
CA LEU A 67 -12.23 -20.55 -5.49
C LEU A 67 -11.40 -21.85 -5.49
N HIS A 68 -10.26 -21.92 -4.81
CA HIS A 68 -9.51 -23.17 -4.67
C HIS A 68 -10.28 -24.25 -3.89
N GLN A 69 -11.06 -23.87 -2.89
CA GLN A 69 -11.95 -24.82 -2.21
C GLN A 69 -13.06 -25.34 -3.14
N GLN A 70 -13.62 -24.46 -3.98
CA GLN A 70 -14.60 -24.84 -5.00
C GLN A 70 -13.99 -25.77 -6.05
N GLU A 71 -12.79 -25.46 -6.54
CA GLU A 71 -12.01 -26.29 -7.47
C GLU A 71 -11.80 -27.70 -6.90
N ALA A 72 -11.32 -27.83 -5.66
CA ALA A 72 -11.13 -29.12 -5.00
C ALA A 72 -12.46 -29.90 -4.86
N THR A 73 -13.55 -29.19 -4.55
CA THR A 73 -14.88 -29.79 -4.44
C THR A 73 -15.39 -30.28 -5.80
N LEU A 74 -15.21 -29.51 -6.87
CA LEU A 74 -15.61 -29.89 -8.22
C LEU A 74 -14.78 -31.06 -8.74
N ASN A 75 -13.46 -31.07 -8.50
CA ASN A 75 -12.58 -32.20 -8.86
C ASN A 75 -13.06 -33.51 -8.22
N THR A 76 -13.28 -33.50 -6.89
CA THR A 76 -13.78 -34.70 -6.19
C THR A 76 -15.16 -35.14 -6.68
N GLN A 77 -16.02 -34.21 -7.09
CA GLN A 77 -17.32 -34.55 -7.69
C GLN A 77 -17.18 -35.18 -9.08
N ALA A 78 -16.30 -34.64 -9.94
CA ALA A 78 -16.03 -35.20 -11.26
C ALA A 78 -15.51 -36.64 -11.13
N ASP A 79 -14.52 -36.86 -10.28
CA ASP A 79 -13.96 -38.18 -10.00
C ASP A 79 -15.02 -39.16 -9.49
N ALA A 80 -15.86 -38.73 -8.55
CA ALA A 80 -16.93 -39.56 -8.02
C ALA A 80 -17.95 -39.96 -9.10
N LEU A 81 -18.30 -39.05 -10.01
CA LEU A 81 -19.25 -39.31 -11.10
C LEU A 81 -18.69 -40.29 -12.15
N LEU A 82 -17.38 -40.23 -12.40
CA LEU A 82 -16.68 -41.17 -13.29
C LEU A 82 -16.51 -42.55 -12.67
N GLN A 83 -16.42 -42.65 -11.34
CA GLN A 83 -16.30 -43.91 -10.60
C GLN A 83 -17.63 -44.65 -10.37
N LEU A 84 -18.78 -44.03 -10.69
CA LEU A 84 -20.09 -44.69 -10.64
C LEU A 84 -20.18 -45.84 -11.65
N ASN A 85 -21.04 -46.83 -11.39
CA ASN A 85 -21.30 -47.92 -12.31
C ASN A 85 -22.81 -48.05 -12.62
N PRO A 86 -23.29 -47.68 -13.82
CA PRO A 86 -22.50 -47.12 -14.93
C PRO A 86 -22.02 -45.68 -14.65
N PRO A 87 -20.90 -45.24 -15.27
CA PRO A 87 -20.40 -43.88 -15.14
C PRO A 87 -21.41 -42.84 -15.61
N ARG A 88 -21.39 -41.65 -14.98
CA ARG A 88 -22.23 -40.52 -15.40
C ARG A 88 -21.40 -39.46 -16.12
N GLU A 89 -20.89 -39.83 -17.30
CA GLU A 89 -19.98 -39.01 -18.12
C GLU A 89 -20.58 -37.63 -18.46
N ASP A 90 -21.87 -37.55 -18.83
CA ASP A 90 -22.54 -36.27 -19.13
C ASP A 90 -22.50 -35.27 -17.96
N LEU A 91 -22.63 -35.78 -16.74
CA LEU A 91 -22.54 -34.95 -15.53
C LEU A 91 -21.10 -34.60 -15.21
N ALA A 92 -20.15 -35.52 -15.44
CA ALA A 92 -18.73 -35.25 -15.25
C ALA A 92 -18.24 -34.13 -16.18
N VAL A 93 -18.62 -34.15 -17.46
CA VAL A 93 -18.33 -33.07 -18.42
C VAL A 93 -18.88 -31.72 -17.95
N THR A 94 -20.08 -31.70 -17.38
CA THR A 94 -20.67 -30.47 -16.83
C THR A 94 -19.88 -29.94 -15.63
N VAL A 95 -19.37 -30.83 -14.77
CA VAL A 95 -18.54 -30.47 -13.62
C VAL A 95 -17.17 -29.95 -14.08
N GLU A 96 -16.55 -30.58 -15.08
CA GLU A 96 -15.30 -30.13 -15.68
C GLU A 96 -15.42 -28.73 -16.30
N GLN A 97 -16.52 -28.44 -17.00
CA GLN A 97 -16.77 -27.09 -17.54
C GLN A 97 -16.82 -26.03 -16.42
N ARG A 98 -17.49 -26.31 -15.31
CA ARG A 98 -17.54 -25.41 -14.15
C ARG A 98 -16.17 -25.27 -13.49
N LEU A 99 -15.38 -26.33 -13.46
CA LEU A 99 -14.01 -26.28 -12.95
C LEU A 99 -13.16 -25.34 -13.80
N GLN A 100 -13.26 -25.45 -15.12
CA GLN A 100 -12.56 -24.56 -16.05
C GLN A 100 -12.99 -23.09 -15.87
N GLU A 101 -14.27 -22.82 -15.59
CA GLU A 101 -14.75 -21.47 -15.26
C GLU A 101 -14.12 -20.94 -13.95
N VAL A 102 -14.03 -21.77 -12.92
CA VAL A 102 -13.38 -21.42 -11.64
C VAL A 102 -11.88 -21.13 -11.85
N GLU A 103 -11.17 -22.00 -12.57
CA GLU A 103 -9.75 -21.82 -12.91
C GLU A 103 -9.52 -20.54 -13.72
N SER A 104 -10.39 -20.27 -14.70
CA SER A 104 -10.30 -19.05 -15.52
C SER A 104 -10.48 -17.77 -14.68
N SER A 105 -11.23 -17.87 -13.57
CA SER A 105 -11.46 -16.77 -12.63
C SER A 105 -10.28 -16.54 -11.67
N LEU A 106 -9.46 -17.55 -11.41
CA LEU A 106 -8.28 -17.44 -10.53
C LEU A 106 -7.17 -16.57 -11.14
N THR A 107 -6.92 -16.70 -12.44
CA THR A 107 -5.86 -15.95 -13.13
C THR A 107 -5.98 -14.42 -12.98
N PRO A 108 -7.12 -13.78 -13.28
CA PRO A 108 -7.27 -12.34 -13.09
C PRO A 108 -7.18 -11.93 -11.61
N LEU A 109 -7.66 -12.74 -10.68
CA LEU A 109 -7.57 -12.46 -9.24
C LEU A 109 -6.12 -12.53 -8.73
N ASN A 110 -5.35 -13.53 -9.15
CA ASN A 110 -3.93 -13.64 -8.83
C ASN A 110 -3.13 -12.45 -9.38
N ASN A 111 -3.41 -12.04 -10.62
CA ASN A 111 -2.81 -10.84 -11.20
C ASN A 111 -3.16 -9.55 -10.43
N GLN A 112 -4.39 -9.45 -9.89
CA GLN A 112 -4.79 -8.32 -9.04
C GLN A 112 -4.08 -8.36 -7.69
N LEU A 113 -3.94 -9.55 -7.10
CA LEU A 113 -3.24 -9.76 -5.83
C LEU A 113 -1.77 -9.37 -5.95
N GLU A 114 -1.08 -9.85 -6.98
CA GLU A 114 0.32 -9.51 -7.24
C GLU A 114 0.53 -7.99 -7.38
N LYS A 115 -0.33 -7.32 -8.15
CA LYS A 115 -0.30 -5.85 -8.29
C LYS A 115 -0.55 -5.16 -6.95
N ALA A 116 -1.48 -5.65 -6.14
CA ALA A 116 -1.77 -5.07 -4.83
C ALA A 116 -0.61 -5.24 -3.84
N GLN A 117 0.05 -6.40 -3.85
CA GLN A 117 1.25 -6.69 -3.07
C GLN A 117 2.44 -5.82 -3.50
N ALA A 118 2.65 -5.65 -4.81
CA ALA A 118 3.70 -4.76 -5.32
C ALA A 118 3.49 -3.30 -4.86
N ILE A 119 2.23 -2.84 -4.82
CA ILE A 119 1.89 -1.51 -4.33
C ILE A 119 2.05 -1.41 -2.81
N GLN A 120 1.75 -2.48 -2.07
CA GLN A 120 2.01 -2.55 -0.63
C GLN A 120 3.50 -2.35 -0.32
N ALA A 121 4.37 -3.04 -1.05
CA ALA A 121 5.82 -2.89 -0.89
C ALA A 121 6.30 -1.47 -1.23
N GLN A 122 5.69 -0.82 -2.24
CA GLN A 122 5.98 0.58 -2.55
C GLN A 122 5.57 1.52 -1.42
N TYR A 123 4.39 1.31 -0.80
CA TYR A 123 3.98 2.11 0.35
C TYR A 123 4.95 1.98 1.52
N GLU A 124 5.45 0.78 1.81
CA GLU A 124 6.44 0.56 2.87
C GLU A 124 7.76 1.31 2.60
N GLN A 125 8.23 1.29 1.36
CA GLN A 125 9.44 2.03 0.96
C GLN A 125 9.26 3.54 1.10
N VAL A 126 8.13 4.08 0.64
CA VAL A 126 7.83 5.51 0.75
C VAL A 126 7.67 5.90 2.22
N MET A 127 6.98 5.10 3.03
CA MET A 127 6.79 5.35 4.46
C MET A 127 8.14 5.49 5.17
N SER A 128 9.05 4.54 4.96
CA SER A 128 10.39 4.58 5.56
C SER A 128 11.15 5.85 5.16
N ALA A 129 11.04 6.29 3.90
CA ALA A 129 11.66 7.53 3.44
C ALA A 129 11.03 8.78 4.08
N LEU A 130 9.70 8.83 4.22
CA LEU A 130 9.00 9.93 4.88
C LEU A 130 9.38 10.04 6.36
N GLU A 131 9.39 8.92 7.09
CA GLU A 131 9.74 8.87 8.51
C GLU A 131 11.21 9.27 8.75
N ALA A 132 12.12 8.82 7.88
CA ALA A 132 13.53 9.22 7.94
C ALA A 132 13.69 10.73 7.76
N LYS A 133 12.96 11.33 6.81
CA LYS A 133 13.00 12.77 6.59
C LYS A 133 12.33 13.55 7.72
N HIS A 134 11.22 13.05 8.28
CA HIS A 134 10.56 13.67 9.45
C HIS A 134 11.53 13.76 10.61
N THR A 135 12.23 12.66 10.89
CA THR A 135 13.27 12.61 11.92
C THR A 135 14.40 13.60 11.64
N ALA A 136 14.84 13.73 10.39
CA ALA A 136 15.88 14.68 10.00
C ALA A 136 15.43 16.14 10.19
N MET A 137 14.21 16.49 9.78
CA MET A 137 13.66 17.84 9.93
C MET A 137 13.42 18.20 11.39
N MET A 138 12.96 17.26 12.21
CA MET A 138 12.82 17.46 13.65
C MET A 138 14.17 17.77 14.31
N ARG A 139 15.25 17.08 13.91
CA ARG A 139 16.61 17.39 14.40
C ARG A 139 17.07 18.78 13.95
N GLN A 140 16.86 19.14 12.69
CA GLN A 140 17.20 20.46 12.17
C GLN A 140 16.45 21.57 12.94
N LEU A 141 15.17 21.38 13.22
CA LEU A 141 14.37 22.31 13.99
C LEU A 141 14.93 22.50 15.41
N GLN A 142 15.28 21.40 16.09
CA GLN A 142 15.90 21.46 17.41
C GLN A 142 17.24 22.22 17.38
N THR A 143 18.06 22.00 16.35
CA THR A 143 19.31 22.75 16.17
C THR A 143 19.05 24.24 15.97
N LEU A 144 18.13 24.62 15.07
CA LEU A 144 17.79 26.03 14.84
C LEU A 144 17.23 26.71 16.09
N GLN A 145 16.36 26.04 16.83
CA GLN A 145 15.84 26.56 18.09
C GLN A 145 16.95 26.76 19.12
N SER A 146 17.89 25.83 19.23
CA SER A 146 19.02 25.98 20.15
C SER A 146 19.90 27.18 19.80
N LEU A 147 20.20 27.37 18.51
CA LEU A 147 21.00 28.50 18.00
C LEU A 147 20.30 29.84 18.25
N ASP A 148 19.00 29.91 17.99
CA ASP A 148 18.20 31.11 18.24
C ASP A 148 18.16 31.45 19.74
N THR A 149 17.99 30.45 20.61
CA THR A 149 18.05 30.69 22.07
C THR A 149 19.42 31.15 22.55
N SER A 150 20.51 30.61 22.02
CA SER A 150 21.87 31.05 22.38
C SER A 150 22.17 32.45 21.87
N ALA A 151 21.79 32.78 20.63
CA ALA A 151 22.01 34.10 20.06
C ALA A 151 21.25 35.18 20.83
N ASN A 152 19.97 34.92 21.16
CA ASN A 152 19.17 35.81 21.99
C ASN A 152 19.71 35.97 23.42
N ALA A 153 20.38 34.95 23.97
CA ALA A 153 20.99 35.02 25.29
C ALA A 153 22.27 35.85 25.29
N GLU A 154 23.11 35.72 24.25
CA GLU A 154 24.32 36.55 24.07
C GLU A 154 23.96 38.03 23.86
N GLU A 155 22.94 38.32 23.05
CA GLU A 155 22.50 39.70 22.77
C GLU A 155 21.94 40.40 24.03
N ARG A 156 21.37 39.65 24.99
CA ARG A 156 20.92 40.20 26.28
C ARG A 156 22.03 40.36 27.31
N ALA A 157 23.18 39.72 27.10
CA ALA A 157 24.33 39.77 28.00
C ALA A 157 25.37 40.83 27.60
N ALA A 158 25.26 41.38 26.38
CA ALA A 158 26.06 42.48 25.84
C ALA A 158 25.41 43.85 26.14
#